data_AF-A0A0L0GDP7-F1
#
_entry.id   AF-A0A0L0GDP7-F1
#
_cell.length_a   1.000
_cell.length_b   1.000
_cell.length_c   1.000
_cell.angle_alpha   90.00
_cell.angle_beta   90.00
_cell.angle_gamma   90.00
#
_symmetry.space_group_name_H-M   'P 1'
#
loop_
_entity.id
_entity.type
_entity.pdbx_description
1 polymer ?
#
loop_
_entity_poly.entity_id
_entity_poly.type
_entity_poly.pdbx_seq_one_letter_code
_entity_poly.pdbx_strand_id
1 'polypeptide(L)'
;MSGRARDNSTSTNDLNSLLEDNRRKAEDIATRTLALKKQINCTDRGGEDSSAESLGEAPSSHGQCTAECQQLRERLKVEQLIAEDSEDLIERFRMTTDLIMRKHREQSRRLEDTYKQELFELRAMVDHERDISSVLRLRNTELHGKIEDMVAAMYTAMHIDETRASDEDRLIQQLLAENQTLRVLAGVSDSTSIHAPNFSRDGQ
;
A
#
# COMPACT_ATOMS: atom_id res chain seq x y z
N MET A 1 10.84 2.51 -6.88
CA MET A 1 11.29 1.10 -6.80
C MET A 1 10.38 0.21 -7.65
N SER A 2 10.54 0.23 -8.99
CA SER A 2 9.65 -0.44 -9.96
C SER A 2 10.42 -1.48 -10.80
N GLY A 3 11.03 -2.47 -10.13
CA GLY A 3 11.94 -3.42 -10.79
C GLY A 3 11.63 -4.90 -10.61
N ARG A 4 10.82 -5.31 -9.62
CA ARG A 4 10.73 -6.74 -9.23
C ARG A 4 9.58 -7.54 -9.85
N ALA A 5 8.66 -6.90 -10.58
CA ALA A 5 7.51 -7.61 -11.16
C ALA A 5 7.80 -8.31 -12.50
N ARG A 6 8.87 -7.92 -13.22
CA ARG A 6 9.21 -8.53 -14.53
C ARG A 6 9.84 -9.92 -14.39
N ASP A 7 10.68 -10.12 -13.38
CA ASP A 7 11.52 -11.32 -13.26
C ASP A 7 10.73 -12.59 -12.86
N ASN A 8 9.58 -12.43 -12.20
CA ASN A 8 8.74 -13.56 -11.81
C ASN A 8 7.91 -14.12 -12.98
N SER A 9 7.53 -13.27 -13.94
CA SER A 9 6.70 -13.69 -15.09
C SER A 9 7.48 -14.51 -16.12
N THR A 10 8.77 -14.21 -16.31
CA THR A 10 9.69 -15.00 -17.13
C THR A 10 9.97 -16.35 -16.49
N SER A 11 10.24 -16.38 -15.18
CA SER A 11 10.52 -17.61 -14.43
C SER A 11 9.39 -18.65 -14.49
N THR A 12 8.12 -18.23 -14.43
CA THR A 12 6.98 -19.17 -14.57
C THR A 12 6.78 -19.67 -15.99
N ASN A 13 7.11 -18.86 -17.00
CA ASN A 13 7.02 -19.26 -18.40
C ASN A 13 8.13 -20.25 -18.76
N ASP A 14 9.33 -20.03 -18.25
CA ASP A 14 10.48 -20.93 -18.43
C ASP A 14 10.22 -22.28 -17.76
N LEU A 15 9.60 -22.29 -16.58
CA LEU A 15 9.23 -23.53 -15.88
C LEU A 15 8.14 -24.31 -16.64
N ASN A 16 7.12 -23.62 -17.16
CA ASN A 16 6.08 -24.25 -17.98
C ASN A 16 6.66 -24.83 -19.28
N SER A 17 7.60 -24.13 -19.92
CA SER A 17 8.31 -24.65 -21.10
C SER A 17 9.09 -25.92 -20.77
N LEU A 18 9.81 -25.94 -19.65
CA LEU A 18 10.58 -27.12 -19.21
C LEU A 18 9.67 -28.33 -18.91
N LEU A 19 8.50 -28.08 -18.33
CA LEU A 19 7.49 -29.12 -18.07
C LEU A 19 6.93 -29.70 -19.38
N GLU A 20 6.60 -28.86 -20.35
CA GLU A 20 6.14 -29.30 -21.67
C GLU A 20 7.21 -30.11 -22.42
N ASP A 21 8.48 -29.69 -22.34
CA ASP A 21 9.59 -30.43 -22.95
C ASP A 21 9.79 -31.81 -22.31
N ASN A 22 9.66 -31.92 -20.99
CA ASN A 22 9.74 -33.22 -20.30
C ASN A 22 8.53 -34.11 -20.59
N ARG A 23 7.32 -33.54 -20.68
CA ARG A 23 6.12 -34.27 -21.10
C ARG A 23 6.30 -34.87 -22.49
N ARG A 24 6.80 -34.09 -23.46
CA ARG A 24 7.10 -34.59 -24.81
C ARG A 24 8.13 -35.71 -24.82
N LYS A 25 9.18 -35.61 -23.99
CA LYS A 25 10.18 -36.68 -23.86
C LYS A 25 9.57 -37.97 -23.32
N ALA A 26 8.70 -37.87 -22.31
CA ALA A 26 7.99 -39.04 -21.76
C ALA A 26 7.08 -39.70 -22.82
N GLU A 27 6.37 -38.90 -23.62
CA GLU A 27 5.53 -39.40 -24.72
C GLU A 27 6.33 -40.10 -25.83
N ASP A 28 7.51 -39.57 -26.19
CA ASP A 28 8.42 -40.19 -27.15
C ASP A 28 8.94 -41.54 -26.63
N ILE A 29 9.33 -41.60 -25.35
CA ILE A 29 9.76 -42.86 -24.70
C ILE A 29 8.62 -43.89 -24.74
N ALA A 30 7.41 -43.51 -24.31
CA ALA A 30 6.25 -44.40 -24.33
C ALA A 30 5.94 -44.95 -25.73
N THR A 31 6.11 -44.11 -26.77
CA THR A 31 5.90 -44.50 -28.16
C THR A 31 6.95 -45.52 -28.64
N ARG A 32 8.23 -45.32 -28.29
CA ARG A 32 9.32 -46.25 -28.61
C ARG A 32 9.16 -47.59 -27.90
N THR A 33 8.79 -47.56 -26.62
CA THR A 33 8.49 -48.77 -25.84
C THR A 33 7.35 -49.58 -26.46
N LEU A 34 6.31 -48.93 -26.97
CA LEU A 34 5.23 -49.60 -27.70
C LEU A 34 5.70 -50.21 -29.02
N ALA A 35 6.58 -49.53 -29.76
CA ALA A 35 7.17 -50.04 -30.98
C ALA A 35 8.06 -51.28 -30.71
N LEU A 36 8.90 -51.24 -29.67
CA LEU A 36 9.71 -52.38 -29.24
C LEU A 36 8.84 -53.58 -28.83
N LYS A 37 7.76 -53.36 -28.07
CA LYS A 37 6.79 -54.42 -27.72
C LYS A 37 6.20 -55.10 -28.95
N LYS A 38 5.82 -54.31 -29.97
CA LYS A 38 5.31 -54.84 -31.24
C LYS A 38 6.38 -55.66 -31.97
N GLN A 39 7.61 -55.17 -32.01
CA GLN A 39 8.73 -55.82 -32.70
C GLN A 39 9.07 -57.19 -32.07
N ILE A 40 9.11 -57.29 -30.73
CA ILE A 40 9.31 -58.54 -29.99
C ILE A 40 8.17 -59.55 -30.26
N ASN A 41 6.92 -59.09 -30.27
CA ASN A 41 5.77 -59.95 -30.56
C ASN A 41 5.75 -60.46 -32.03
N CYS A 42 6.37 -59.74 -32.96
CA CYS A 42 6.49 -60.15 -34.36
C CYS A 42 7.60 -61.20 -34.56
N THR A 43 8.73 -61.09 -33.85
CA THR A 43 9.83 -62.05 -33.94
C THR A 43 9.53 -63.38 -33.26
N ASP A 44 8.74 -63.38 -32.17
CA ASP A 44 8.35 -64.63 -31.48
C ASP A 44 7.28 -65.46 -32.25
N ARG A 45 6.64 -64.90 -33.30
CA ARG A 45 5.61 -65.59 -34.11
C ARG A 45 6.11 -66.19 -35.44
N GLY A 46 7.40 -66.08 -35.75
CA GLY A 46 7.98 -66.55 -37.02
C GLY A 46 8.11 -68.07 -37.21
N GLY A 47 7.38 -68.90 -36.43
CA GLY A 47 7.61 -70.36 -36.38
C GLY A 47 6.41 -71.27 -36.63
N GLU A 48 5.17 -70.77 -36.80
CA GLU A 48 3.99 -71.65 -36.80
C GLU A 48 3.29 -71.88 -38.15
N ASP A 49 3.61 -71.15 -39.23
CA ASP A 49 2.93 -71.36 -40.52
C ASP A 49 3.90 -71.40 -41.72
N SER A 50 4.51 -72.56 -41.96
CA SER A 50 4.76 -73.06 -43.33
C SER A 50 5.37 -74.45 -43.28
N SER A 51 4.50 -75.46 -43.31
CA SER A 51 4.83 -76.79 -43.80
C SER A 51 5.23 -76.73 -45.29
N ALA A 52 6.09 -77.68 -45.65
CA ALA A 52 6.50 -78.11 -46.99
C ALA A 52 7.83 -77.53 -47.55
N GLU A 53 8.86 -78.38 -47.42
CA GLU A 53 9.71 -78.82 -48.53
C GLU A 53 10.75 -77.84 -49.10
N SER A 54 11.93 -77.81 -48.48
CA SER A 54 13.20 -77.67 -49.20
C SER A 54 14.38 -78.03 -48.32
N LEU A 55 15.03 -79.15 -48.62
CA LEU A 55 16.36 -79.53 -48.12
C LEU A 55 17.41 -78.61 -48.76
N GLY A 56 18.10 -77.83 -47.93
CA GLY A 56 19.26 -77.04 -48.31
C GLY A 56 19.79 -76.34 -47.06
N GLU A 57 20.96 -76.76 -46.59
CA GLU A 57 21.64 -76.23 -45.41
C GLU A 57 21.80 -74.71 -45.50
N ALA A 58 20.96 -73.98 -44.75
CA ALA A 58 21.15 -72.57 -44.44
C ALA A 58 21.69 -72.45 -43.00
N PRO A 59 22.80 -71.72 -42.77
CA PRO A 59 23.42 -71.63 -41.46
C PRO A 59 22.54 -70.83 -40.48
N SER A 60 22.12 -71.49 -39.40
CA SER A 60 21.91 -70.96 -38.05
C SER A 60 21.31 -69.55 -37.86
N SER A 61 20.23 -69.19 -38.58
CA SER A 61 19.45 -67.98 -38.30
C SER A 61 18.64 -68.07 -36.98
N HIS A 62 18.39 -69.28 -36.48
CA HIS A 62 17.62 -69.52 -35.26
C HIS A 62 18.35 -69.07 -33.97
N GLY A 63 19.68 -69.09 -33.93
CA GLY A 63 20.45 -68.65 -32.76
C GLY A 63 20.62 -67.12 -32.67
N GLN A 64 20.54 -66.42 -33.80
CA GLN A 64 20.62 -64.95 -33.85
C GLN A 64 19.27 -64.32 -33.47
N CYS A 65 18.16 -64.94 -33.87
CA CYS A 65 16.81 -64.47 -33.55
C CYS A 65 16.53 -64.46 -32.04
N THR A 66 17.04 -65.45 -31.29
CA THR A 66 16.87 -65.52 -29.83
C THR A 66 17.71 -64.49 -29.07
N ALA A 67 18.93 -64.20 -29.55
CA ALA A 67 19.79 -63.16 -28.96
C ALA A 67 19.25 -61.74 -29.22
N GLU A 68 18.73 -61.47 -30.42
CA GLU A 68 18.08 -60.19 -30.75
C GLU A 68 16.80 -59.98 -29.96
N CYS A 69 15.93 -61.00 -29.83
CA CYS A 69 14.76 -60.96 -28.96
C CYS A 69 15.14 -60.66 -27.51
N GLN A 70 16.24 -61.24 -27.01
CA GLN A 70 16.70 -61.01 -25.65
C GLN A 70 17.22 -59.58 -25.44
N GLN A 71 18.00 -59.03 -26.38
CA GLN A 71 18.42 -57.63 -26.34
C GLN A 71 17.24 -56.66 -26.42
N LEU A 72 16.22 -56.96 -27.23
CA LEU A 72 15.00 -56.15 -27.30
C LEU A 72 14.21 -56.19 -26.00
N ARG A 73 14.12 -57.35 -25.32
CA ARG A 73 13.47 -57.48 -23.99
C ARG A 73 14.22 -56.71 -22.90
N GLU A 74 15.56 -56.71 -22.93
CA GLU A 74 16.36 -55.92 -21.99
C GLU A 74 16.20 -54.42 -22.23
N ARG A 75 16.24 -53.97 -23.49
CA ARG A 75 15.94 -52.58 -23.86
C ARG A 75 14.55 -52.15 -23.39
N LEU A 76 13.55 -53.01 -23.56
CA LEU A 76 12.19 -52.74 -23.13
C LEU A 76 12.10 -52.51 -21.61
N LYS A 77 12.76 -53.35 -20.80
CA LYS A 77 12.79 -53.19 -19.34
C LYS A 77 13.42 -51.86 -18.93
N VAL A 78 14.54 -51.48 -19.55
CA VAL A 78 15.21 -50.21 -19.26
C VAL A 78 14.33 -49.02 -19.62
N GLU A 79 13.68 -49.03 -20.79
CA GLU A 79 12.76 -47.94 -21.17
C GLU A 79 11.54 -47.83 -20.25
N GLN A 80 10.97 -48.97 -19.80
CA GLN A 80 9.87 -48.95 -18.84
C GLN A 80 10.27 -48.37 -17.48
N LEU A 81 11.44 -48.73 -16.96
CA LEU A 81 11.97 -48.15 -15.72
C LEU A 81 12.20 -46.64 -15.86
N ILE A 82 12.76 -46.19 -16.99
CA ILE A 82 12.95 -44.76 -17.26
C ILE A 82 11.59 -44.03 -17.32
N ALA A 83 10.57 -44.64 -17.93
CA ALA A 83 9.24 -44.05 -18.02
C ALA A 83 8.59 -43.93 -16.62
N GLU A 84 8.61 -45.00 -15.83
CA GLU A 84 8.07 -45.02 -14.46
C GLU A 84 8.77 -44.00 -13.56
N ASP A 85 10.11 -43.96 -13.58
CA ASP A 85 10.89 -42.98 -12.82
C ASP A 85 10.61 -41.53 -13.28
N SER A 86 10.36 -41.32 -14.57
CA SER A 86 10.06 -40.00 -15.12
C SER A 86 8.68 -39.49 -14.70
N GLU A 87 7.67 -40.37 -14.60
CA GLU A 87 6.32 -40.01 -14.19
C GLU A 87 6.28 -39.63 -12.71
N ASP A 88 6.96 -40.41 -11.86
CA ASP A 88 7.17 -40.12 -10.44
C ASP A 88 7.85 -38.76 -10.22
N LEU A 89 8.86 -38.47 -11.03
CA LEU A 89 9.59 -37.21 -10.97
C LEU A 89 8.71 -36.03 -11.40
N ILE A 90 7.95 -36.17 -12.48
CA ILE A 90 7.00 -35.16 -12.97
C ILE A 90 5.96 -34.85 -11.90
N GLU A 91 5.39 -35.87 -11.25
CA GLU A 91 4.38 -35.64 -10.21
C GLU A 91 4.97 -34.94 -8.98
N ARG A 92 6.19 -35.29 -8.54
CA ARG A 92 6.89 -34.58 -7.45
C ARG A 92 7.17 -33.12 -7.80
N PHE A 93 7.58 -32.84 -9.04
CA PHE A 93 7.78 -31.46 -9.51
C PHE A 93 6.47 -30.68 -9.53
N ARG A 94 5.38 -31.29 -10.02
CA ARG A 94 4.05 -30.68 -10.04
C ARG A 94 3.56 -30.36 -8.62
N MET A 95 3.65 -31.30 -7.69
CA MET A 95 3.27 -31.09 -6.29
C MET A 95 4.07 -29.98 -5.62
N THR A 96 5.38 -29.93 -5.87
CA THR A 96 6.27 -28.90 -5.31
C THR A 96 5.93 -27.52 -5.87
N THR A 97 5.68 -27.43 -7.17
CA THR A 97 5.26 -26.20 -7.84
C THR A 97 3.92 -25.70 -7.28
N ASP A 98 2.94 -26.59 -7.14
CA ASP A 98 1.64 -26.26 -6.55
C ASP A 98 1.77 -25.74 -5.11
N LEU A 99 2.63 -26.36 -4.30
CA LEU A 99 2.88 -25.94 -2.93
C LEU A 99 3.49 -24.54 -2.87
N ILE A 100 4.49 -24.27 -3.71
CA ILE A 100 5.13 -22.94 -3.82
C ILE A 100 4.09 -21.89 -4.22
N MET A 101 3.28 -22.18 -5.23
CA MET A 101 2.24 -21.25 -5.71
C MET A 101 1.17 -20.98 -4.65
N ARG A 102 0.74 -22.01 -3.90
CA ARG A 102 -0.20 -21.83 -2.77
C ARG A 102 0.41 -20.95 -1.69
N LYS A 103 1.67 -21.18 -1.31
CA LYS A 103 2.37 -20.37 -0.30
C LYS A 103 2.52 -18.92 -0.75
N HIS A 104 2.87 -18.68 -2.01
CA HIS A 104 2.98 -17.33 -2.56
C HIS A 104 1.62 -16.61 -2.56
N ARG A 105 0.53 -17.28 -2.99
CA ARG A 105 -0.82 -16.70 -2.95
C ARG A 105 -1.26 -16.38 -1.52
N GLU A 106 -0.94 -17.24 -0.58
CA GLU A 106 -1.24 -17.03 0.84
C GLU A 106 -0.48 -15.82 1.40
N GLN A 107 0.82 -15.71 1.12
CA GLN A 107 1.61 -14.54 1.52
C GLN A 107 1.08 -13.24 0.88
N SER A 108 0.70 -13.30 -0.39
CA SER A 108 0.12 -12.14 -1.10
C SER A 108 -1.19 -11.70 -0.46
N ARG A 109 -2.07 -12.64 -0.10
CA ARG A 109 -3.34 -12.34 0.60
C ARG A 109 -3.09 -11.70 1.96
N ARG A 110 -2.18 -12.26 2.77
CA ARG A 110 -1.82 -11.68 4.08
C ARG A 110 -1.32 -10.24 3.95
N LEU A 111 -0.47 -9.98 2.96
CA LEU A 111 0.03 -8.62 2.71
C LEU A 111 -1.09 -7.68 2.29
N GLU A 112 -2.01 -8.13 1.44
CA GLU A 112 -3.18 -7.37 1.02
C GLU A 112 -4.10 -7.04 2.20
N ASP A 113 -4.33 -8.01 3.10
CA ASP A 113 -5.15 -7.82 4.30
C ASP A 113 -4.51 -6.81 5.27
N THR A 114 -3.19 -6.92 5.49
CA THR A 114 -2.45 -5.93 6.29
C THR A 114 -2.55 -4.54 5.69
N TYR A 115 -2.36 -4.40 4.37
CA TYR A 115 -2.45 -3.11 3.70
C TYR A 115 -3.86 -2.50 3.78
N LYS A 116 -4.91 -3.34 3.64
CA LYS A 116 -6.30 -2.89 3.83
C LYS A 116 -6.56 -2.42 5.25
N GLN A 117 -6.03 -3.12 6.25
CA GLN A 117 -6.15 -2.73 7.64
C GLN A 117 -5.46 -1.38 7.90
N GLU A 118 -4.22 -1.22 7.45
CA GLU A 118 -3.47 0.05 7.59
C GLU A 118 -4.20 1.22 6.90
N LEU A 119 -4.77 0.99 5.71
CA LEU A 119 -5.57 2.00 5.01
C LEU A 119 -6.84 2.40 5.77
N PHE A 120 -7.49 1.42 6.41
CA PHE A 120 -8.67 1.67 7.24
C PHE A 120 -8.31 2.55 8.46
N GLU A 121 -7.21 2.23 9.14
CA GLU A 121 -6.70 3.01 10.28
C GLU A 121 -6.28 4.43 9.86
N LEU A 122 -5.57 4.58 8.73
CA LEU A 122 -5.21 5.88 8.16
C LEU A 122 -6.45 6.73 7.86
N ARG A 123 -7.50 6.13 7.30
CA ARG A 123 -8.76 6.84 7.04
C ARG A 123 -9.41 7.33 8.33
N ALA A 124 -9.48 6.48 9.34
CA ALA A 124 -10.04 6.85 10.64
C ALA A 124 -9.27 8.02 11.30
N MET A 125 -7.94 8.03 11.18
CA MET A 125 -7.12 9.13 11.69
C MET A 125 -7.37 10.45 10.94
N VAL A 126 -7.52 10.41 9.61
CA VAL A 126 -7.84 11.62 8.82
C VAL A 126 -9.20 12.19 9.19
N ASP A 127 -10.20 11.33 9.42
CA ASP A 127 -11.51 11.77 9.88
C ASP A 127 -11.41 12.40 11.28
N HIS A 128 -10.63 11.81 12.19
CA HIS A 128 -10.37 12.38 13.51
C HIS A 128 -9.65 13.75 13.45
N GLU A 129 -8.67 13.90 12.57
CA GLU A 129 -7.97 15.17 12.35
C GLU A 129 -8.92 16.25 11.82
N ARG A 130 -9.83 15.87 10.91
CA ARG A 130 -10.88 16.77 10.40
C ARG A 130 -11.80 17.22 11.54
N ASP A 131 -12.21 16.31 12.42
CA ASP A 131 -13.06 16.63 13.56
C ASP A 131 -12.36 17.61 14.51
N ILE A 132 -11.11 17.33 14.90
CA ILE A 132 -10.31 18.25 15.75
C ILE A 132 -10.19 19.63 15.10
N SER A 133 -9.87 19.67 13.81
CA SER A 133 -9.74 20.91 13.06
C SER A 133 -11.05 21.72 13.04
N SER A 134 -12.21 21.05 12.95
CA SER A 134 -13.51 21.70 12.99
C SER A 134 -13.79 22.36 14.35
N VAL A 135 -13.46 21.66 15.45
CA VAL A 135 -13.62 22.18 16.81
C VAL A 135 -12.70 23.38 17.06
N LEU A 136 -11.45 23.30 16.61
CA LEU A 136 -10.51 24.43 16.74
C LEU A 136 -10.96 25.66 15.96
N ARG A 137 -11.50 25.49 14.74
CA ARG A 137 -12.06 26.59 13.97
C ARG A 137 -13.24 27.24 14.69
N LEU A 138 -14.18 26.44 15.20
CA LEU A 138 -15.33 26.93 15.95
C LEU A 138 -14.88 27.72 17.18
N ARG A 139 -13.96 27.15 17.97
CA ARG A 139 -13.46 27.82 19.17
C ARG A 139 -12.73 29.12 18.86
N ASN A 140 -11.95 29.18 17.79
CA ASN A 140 -11.32 30.41 17.34
C ASN A 140 -12.34 31.47 16.95
N THR A 141 -13.44 31.10 16.27
CA THR A 141 -14.52 32.05 15.95
C THR A 141 -15.21 32.57 17.19
N GLU A 142 -15.46 31.72 18.20
CA GLU A 142 -16.04 32.16 19.48
C GLU A 142 -15.11 33.12 20.24
N LEU A 143 -13.80 32.82 20.27
CA LEU A 143 -12.82 33.69 20.92
C LEU A 143 -12.70 35.02 20.20
N HIS A 144 -12.72 35.02 18.86
CA HIS A 144 -12.70 36.25 18.08
C HIS A 144 -13.91 37.13 18.40
N GLY A 145 -15.13 36.57 18.41
CA GLY A 145 -16.34 37.30 18.77
C GLY A 145 -16.27 37.89 20.19
N LYS A 146 -15.75 37.14 21.17
CA LYS A 146 -15.55 37.67 22.53
C LYS A 146 -14.56 38.83 22.59
N ILE A 147 -13.49 38.78 21.79
CA ILE A 147 -12.52 39.86 21.69
C ILE A 147 -13.18 41.10 21.09
N GLU A 148 -13.98 40.93 20.02
CA GLU A 148 -14.74 42.02 19.41
C GLU A 148 -15.71 42.67 20.40
N ASP A 149 -16.47 41.86 21.15
CA ASP A 149 -17.38 42.35 22.19
C ASP A 149 -16.63 43.12 23.30
N MET A 150 -15.48 42.61 23.74
CA MET A 150 -14.65 43.29 24.73
C MET A 150 -14.11 44.63 24.21
N VAL A 151 -13.64 44.67 22.97
CA VAL A 151 -13.14 45.91 22.34
C VAL A 151 -14.27 46.93 22.21
N ALA A 152 -15.47 46.51 21.80
CA ALA A 152 -16.64 47.38 21.71
C ALA A 152 -17.03 47.94 23.10
N ALA A 153 -17.00 47.11 24.13
CA ALA A 153 -17.26 47.53 25.51
C ALA A 153 -16.22 48.53 26.01
N MET A 154 -14.92 48.30 25.74
CA MET A 154 -13.84 49.21 26.10
C MET A 154 -13.99 50.57 25.39
N TYR A 155 -14.30 50.57 24.09
CA TYR A 155 -14.50 51.80 23.33
C TYR A 155 -15.67 52.62 23.87
N THR A 156 -16.78 51.94 24.21
CA THR A 156 -17.95 52.57 24.82
C THR A 156 -17.62 53.17 26.19
N ALA A 157 -16.89 52.44 27.04
CA ALA A 157 -16.46 52.94 28.35
C ALA A 157 -15.56 54.17 28.23
N MET A 158 -14.59 54.14 27.31
CA MET A 158 -13.68 55.25 27.05
C MET A 158 -14.44 56.51 26.59
N HIS A 159 -15.43 56.38 25.70
CA HIS A 159 -16.27 57.50 25.28
C HIS A 159 -17.11 58.07 26.42
N ILE A 160 -17.65 57.21 27.31
CA ILE A 160 -18.37 57.67 28.50
C ILE A 160 -17.44 58.50 29.39
N ASP A 161 -16.21 58.03 29.64
CA ASP A 161 -15.24 58.76 30.47
C ASP A 161 -14.83 60.10 29.83
N GLU A 162 -14.64 60.15 28.50
CA GLU A 162 -14.38 61.40 27.77
C GLU A 162 -15.54 62.39 27.86
N THR A 163 -16.78 61.91 27.71
CA THR A 163 -17.97 62.79 27.85
C THR A 163 -18.12 63.32 29.27
N ARG A 164 -17.85 62.47 30.27
CA ARG A 164 -17.88 62.87 31.68
C ARG A 164 -16.83 63.91 31.99
N ALA A 165 -15.59 63.73 31.52
CA ALA A 165 -14.52 64.71 31.69
C ALA A 165 -14.90 66.06 31.04
N SER A 166 -15.47 66.04 29.84
CA SER A 166 -15.96 67.25 29.15
C SER A 166 -17.09 67.93 29.92
N ASP A 167 -18.00 67.19 30.54
CA ASP A 167 -19.11 67.76 31.32
C ASP A 167 -18.63 68.34 32.65
N GLU A 168 -17.66 67.69 33.31
CA GLU A 168 -16.98 68.21 34.51
C GLU A 168 -16.25 69.55 34.20
N ASP A 169 -15.54 69.63 33.07
CA ASP A 169 -14.90 70.88 32.62
C ASP A 169 -15.92 72.00 32.36
N ARG A 170 -17.06 71.69 31.71
CA ARG A 170 -18.14 72.66 31.48
C ARG A 170 -18.71 73.19 32.79
N LEU A 171 -18.94 72.31 33.77
CA LEU A 171 -19.44 72.70 35.08
C LEU A 171 -18.46 73.62 35.82
N ILE A 172 -17.16 73.32 35.76
CA ILE A 172 -16.11 74.18 36.35
C ILE A 172 -16.13 75.57 35.69
N GLN A 173 -16.18 75.64 34.36
CA GLN A 173 -16.24 76.93 33.65
C GLN A 173 -17.49 77.74 34.00
N GLN A 174 -18.65 77.08 34.15
CA GLN A 174 -19.87 77.74 34.58
C GLN A 174 -19.76 78.31 36.00
N LEU A 175 -19.26 77.52 36.96
CA LEU A 175 -19.07 77.97 38.34
C LEU A 175 -18.07 79.13 38.46
N LEU A 176 -17.02 79.14 37.62
CA LEU A 176 -16.08 80.26 37.55
C LEU A 176 -16.75 81.53 37.03
N ALA A 177 -17.56 81.43 35.97
CA ALA A 177 -18.31 82.55 35.41
C ALA A 177 -19.34 83.13 36.41
N GLU A 178 -20.06 82.25 37.13
CA GLU A 178 -21.00 82.65 38.18
C GLU A 178 -20.28 83.37 39.33
N ASN A 179 -19.15 82.83 39.81
CA ASN A 179 -18.33 83.50 40.84
C ASN A 179 -17.83 84.87 40.40
N GLN A 180 -17.38 85.00 39.15
CA GLN A 180 -16.93 86.27 38.60
C GLN A 180 -18.08 87.30 38.59
N THR A 181 -19.28 86.87 38.19
CA THR A 181 -20.49 87.69 38.22
C THR A 181 -20.85 88.13 39.64
N LEU A 182 -20.80 87.22 40.62
CA LEU A 182 -21.05 87.53 42.03
C LEU A 182 -20.03 88.53 42.60
N ARG A 183 -18.75 88.43 42.23
CA ARG A 183 -17.72 89.40 42.64
C ARG A 183 -18.02 90.81 42.14
N VAL A 184 -18.41 90.92 40.86
CA VAL A 184 -18.81 92.20 40.26
C VAL A 184 -20.01 92.80 41.00
N LEU A 185 -21.04 92.00 41.30
CA LEU A 185 -22.23 92.44 42.03
C LEU A 185 -21.92 92.86 43.47
N ALA A 186 -20.96 92.22 44.13
CA ALA A 186 -20.53 92.55 45.49
C ALA A 186 -19.67 93.83 45.58
N GLY A 187 -19.34 94.46 44.45
CA GLY A 187 -18.47 95.65 44.43
C GLY A 187 -17.01 95.35 44.81
N VAL A 188 -16.60 94.08 44.75
CA VAL A 188 -15.21 93.68 44.99
C VAL A 188 -14.43 93.91 43.71
N SER A 189 -13.83 95.08 43.57
CA SER A 189 -12.91 95.38 42.46
C SER A 189 -11.58 94.65 42.70
N ASP A 190 -11.20 93.77 41.78
CA ASP A 190 -9.94 93.02 41.81
C ASP A 190 -8.72 93.97 41.79
N SER A 191 -8.22 94.37 42.96
CA SER A 191 -6.97 95.13 43.09
C SER A 191 -5.79 94.26 43.59
N THR A 192 -5.94 92.95 43.64
CA THR A 192 -4.86 92.02 44.04
C THR A 192 -4.27 91.30 42.83
N SER A 193 -3.25 91.93 42.25
CA SER A 193 -2.29 91.29 41.33
C SER A 193 -1.53 90.18 42.06
N ILE A 194 -2.03 88.95 42.01
CA ILE A 194 -1.32 87.78 42.52
C ILE A 194 -0.35 87.31 41.43
N HIS A 195 0.94 87.54 41.69
CA HIS A 195 2.06 87.08 40.87
C HIS A 195 2.09 85.54 40.93
N ALA A 196 1.78 84.86 39.81
CA ALA A 196 1.80 83.41 39.73
C ALA A 196 3.25 82.87 39.78
N PRO A 197 3.57 81.86 40.60
CA PRO A 197 4.89 81.22 40.59
C PRO A 197 5.05 80.34 39.34
N ASN A 198 6.13 80.59 38.60
CA ASN A 198 6.60 79.76 37.49
C ASN A 198 6.99 78.37 38.01
N PHE A 199 6.14 77.37 37.79
CA PHE A 199 6.56 75.98 37.90
C PHE A 199 7.08 75.51 36.53
N SER A 200 8.40 75.64 36.34
CA SER A 200 9.13 74.89 35.31
C SER A 200 8.95 73.40 35.57
N ARG A 201 8.36 72.70 34.61
CA ARG A 201 8.20 71.25 34.60
C ARG A 201 9.37 70.65 33.82
N ASP A 202 10.51 70.49 34.48
CA ASP A 202 11.60 69.61 34.03
C ASP A 202 11.43 68.25 34.72
N GLY A 203 11.23 67.19 33.93
CA GLY A 203 11.15 65.82 34.44
C GLY A 203 10.75 64.84 33.36
N GLN A 204 11.71 63.99 32.99
CA GLN A 204 11.72 62.93 31.97
C GLN A 204 10.59 61.90 32.10
#